data_AF-A0A7J2TLT5-F1
#
_entry.id   AF-A0A7J2TLT5-F1
#
_cell.length_a   1.000
_cell.length_b   1.000
_cell.length_c   1.000
_cell.angle_alpha   90.00
_cell.angle_beta   90.00
_cell.angle_gamma   90.00
#
_symmetry.space_group_name_H-M   'P 1'
#
loop_
_entity.id
_entity.type
_entity.pdbx_description
1 polymer ?
#
loop_
_entity_poly.entity_id
_entity_poly.type
_entity_poly.pdbx_seq_one_letter_code
_entity_poly.pdbx_strand_id
1 'polypeptide(L)'
;MVRIQRRLSRKRYMGSKYVYEYERLSLDIPRKYNDIIKSFLKQDLDIDLSVKGSHLVITLTPVKTFLPAESTRQKQSPENLVNLEF
;
A
#
# COMPACT_ATOMS: atom_id res chain seq x y z
N MET A 1 17.02 -16.71 14.00
CA MET A 1 15.61 -17.16 14.14
C MET A 1 14.71 -15.96 13.98
N VAL A 2 13.60 -16.06 13.24
CA VAL A 2 12.66 -14.95 12.99
C VAL A 2 11.29 -15.35 13.50
N ARG A 3 10.50 -14.38 13.99
CA ARG A 3 9.11 -14.59 14.44
C ARG A 3 8.20 -13.60 13.72
N ILE A 4 7.04 -14.06 13.28
CA ILE A 4 5.98 -13.15 12.81
C ILE A 4 5.49 -12.38 14.03
N GLN A 5 5.59 -11.06 13.98
CA GLN A 5 5.14 -10.16 15.02
C GLN A 5 3.70 -9.77 14.75
N ARG A 6 2.88 -9.79 15.80
CA ARG A 6 1.53 -9.22 15.80
C ARG A 6 1.56 -7.86 16.45
N ARG A 7 1.07 -6.84 15.75
CA ARG A 7 0.88 -5.49 16.27
C ARG A 7 -0.58 -5.10 16.14
N LEU A 8 -1.21 -4.73 17.25
CA LEU A 8 -2.53 -4.13 17.25
C LEU A 8 -2.36 -2.63 17.12
N SER A 9 -2.94 -2.04 16.09
CA SER A 9 -2.94 -0.61 15.86
C SER A 9 -4.34 -0.09 16.08
N ARG A 10 -4.45 1.00 16.86
CA ARG A 10 -5.72 1.61 17.22
C ARG A 10 -5.78 2.98 16.58
N LYS A 11 -6.85 3.24 15.83
CA LYS A 11 -7.10 4.54 15.23
C LYS A 11 -8.38 5.13 15.78
N ARG A 12 -8.25 6.32 16.37
CA ARG A 12 -9.35 7.08 16.94
C ARG A 12 -9.95 7.97 15.85
N TYR A 13 -11.28 7.95 15.75
CA TYR A 13 -12.04 8.73 14.77
C TYR A 13 -13.09 9.58 15.47
N MET A 14 -13.52 10.66 14.80
CA MET A 14 -14.55 11.60 15.29
C MET A 14 -14.25 12.10 16.70
N GLY A 15 -13.06 12.68 16.92
CA GLY A 15 -12.67 13.22 18.22
C GLY A 15 -12.61 12.17 19.33
N SER A 16 -12.29 10.91 18.99
CA SER A 16 -12.25 9.72 19.87
C SER A 16 -13.58 9.06 20.24
N LYS A 17 -14.70 9.46 19.60
CA LYS A 17 -16.00 8.77 19.73
C LYS A 17 -15.93 7.30 19.31
N TYR A 18 -15.10 6.98 18.32
CA TYR A 18 -14.90 5.61 17.85
C TYR A 18 -13.42 5.25 17.81
N VAL A 19 -13.09 4.04 18.26
CA VAL A 19 -11.73 3.47 18.16
C VAL A 19 -11.83 2.20 17.33
N TYR A 20 -11.20 2.25 16.15
CA TYR A 20 -11.05 1.07 15.31
C TYR A 20 -9.72 0.41 15.65
N GLU A 21 -9.78 -0.86 16.00
CA GLU A 21 -8.60 -1.69 16.20
C GLU A 21 -8.39 -2.54 14.96
N TYR A 22 -7.16 -2.55 14.45
CA TYR A 22 -6.78 -3.44 13.37
C TYR A 22 -5.47 -4.14 13.70
N GLU A 23 -5.43 -5.41 13.34
CA GLU A 23 -4.24 -6.23 13.48
C GLU A 23 -3.33 -6.05 12.27
N ARG A 24 -2.03 -5.91 12.55
CA ARG A 24 -0.97 -5.94 11.55
C ARG A 24 0.01 -7.04 11.91
N LEU A 25 0.21 -7.95 10.97
CA LEU A 25 1.28 -8.94 11.05
C LEU A 25 2.50 -8.40 10.30
N SER A 26 3.68 -8.53 10.90
CA SER A 26 4.93 -8.11 10.29
C SER A 26 6.02 -9.15 10.51
N LEU A 27 6.82 -9.40 9.48
CA LEU A 27 8.00 -10.26 9.55
C LEU A 27 9.25 -9.39 9.49
N ASP A 28 10.13 -9.52 10.49
CA ASP A 28 11.41 -8.81 10.48
C ASP A 28 12.41 -9.57 9.60
N ILE A 29 13.05 -8.89 8.67
CA ILE A 29 13.93 -9.53 7.71
C ILE A 29 15.38 -9.38 8.18
N PRO A 30 16.10 -10.49 8.43
CA PRO A 30 17.48 -10.42 8.89
C PRO A 30 18.39 -9.62 7.94
N ARG A 31 19.28 -8.82 8.53
CA ARG A 31 20.22 -7.92 7.80
C ARG A 31 21.00 -8.59 6.67
N LYS A 32 21.29 -9.90 6.79
CA LYS A 32 21.97 -10.69 5.75
C LYS A 32 21.24 -10.71 4.39
N TYR A 33 19.94 -10.41 4.37
CA TYR A 33 19.15 -10.34 3.13
C TYR A 33 18.90 -8.90 2.65
N ASN A 34 19.41 -7.88 3.36
CA ASN A 34 19.15 -6.48 3.01
C ASN A 34 19.60 -6.14 1.60
N ASP A 35 20.73 -6.69 1.13
CA ASP A 35 21.26 -6.32 -0.18
C ASP A 35 20.39 -6.84 -1.33
N ILE A 36 19.72 -7.98 -1.13
CA ILE A 36 18.74 -8.51 -2.09
C ILE A 36 17.45 -7.67 -2.06
N ILE A 37 16.96 -7.37 -0.86
CA ILE A 37 15.66 -6.70 -0.65
C ILE A 37 15.69 -5.23 -1.06
N LYS A 38 16.84 -4.55 -0.91
CA LYS A 38 17.00 -3.14 -1.31
C LYS A 38 16.57 -2.91 -2.76
N SER A 39 16.82 -3.86 -3.64
CA SER A 39 16.44 -3.79 -5.06
C SER A 39 14.92 -3.73 -5.28
N PHE A 40 14.15 -4.22 -4.31
CA PHE A 40 12.69 -4.30 -4.37
C PHE A 40 11.97 -3.23 -3.55
N LEU A 41 12.69 -2.37 -2.80
CA LEU A 41 12.07 -1.38 -1.88
C LEU A 41 11.16 -0.35 -2.55
N LYS A 42 11.38 -0.05 -3.83
CA LYS A 42 10.60 0.94 -4.60
C LYS A 42 9.60 0.31 -5.56
N GLN A 43 9.44 -1.01 -5.50
CA GLN A 43 8.56 -1.76 -6.38
C GLN A 43 7.33 -2.15 -5.60
N ASP A 44 6.17 -2.11 -6.26
CA ASP A 44 4.98 -2.74 -5.74
C ASP A 44 5.17 -4.26 -5.88
N LEU A 45 4.94 -4.99 -4.79
CA LEU A 45 5.10 -6.44 -4.74
C LEU A 45 3.75 -7.07 -4.43
N ASP A 46 3.36 -8.06 -5.22
CA ASP A 46 2.23 -8.93 -4.90
C ASP A 46 2.70 -10.07 -3.99
N ILE A 47 1.79 -10.54 -3.14
CA ILE A 47 2.10 -11.52 -2.10
C ILE A 47 1.27 -12.77 -2.31
N ASP A 48 1.97 -13.86 -2.63
CA ASP A 48 1.39 -15.21 -2.62
C ASP A 48 1.86 -15.99 -1.38
N LEU A 49 0.90 -16.67 -0.75
CA LEU A 49 1.15 -17.53 0.40
C LEU A 49 0.86 -18.97 0.03
N SER A 50 1.86 -19.84 0.19
CA SER A 50 1.67 -21.28 0.06
C SER A 50 2.24 -22.02 1.27
N VAL A 51 1.56 -23.07 1.69
CA VAL A 51 2.02 -23.97 2.75
C VAL A 51 2.48 -25.27 2.10
N LYS A 52 3.76 -25.59 2.24
CA LYS A 52 4.37 -26.82 1.71
C LYS A 52 4.87 -27.67 2.87
N GLY A 53 4.02 -28.60 3.31
CA GLY A 53 4.27 -29.41 4.51
C GLY A 53 4.37 -28.51 5.75
N SER A 54 5.51 -28.54 6.44
CA SER A 54 5.80 -27.69 7.60
C SER A 54 6.35 -26.30 7.27
N HIS A 55 6.46 -25.96 5.98
CA HIS A 55 7.07 -24.71 5.53
C HIS A 55 6.00 -23.71 5.08
N LEU A 56 6.07 -22.50 5.61
CA LEU A 56 5.37 -21.35 5.06
C LEU A 56 6.26 -20.71 4.00
N VAL A 57 5.76 -20.63 2.76
CA VAL A 57 6.45 -19.99 1.64
C VAL A 57 5.69 -18.71 1.29
N ILE A 58 6.38 -17.58 1.50
CA ILE A 58 5.90 -16.25 1.09
C ILE A 58 6.64 -15.92 -0.20
N THR A 59 5.90 -15.83 -1.30
CA THR A 59 6.45 -15.46 -2.60
C THR A 59 6.07 -14.02 -2.89
N LEU A 60 7.08 -13.20 -3.15
CA LEU A 60 6.92 -11.79 -3.50
C LEU A 60 7.24 -11.62 -4.98
N THR A 61 6.27 -11.18 -5.76
CA THR A 61 6.43 -10.95 -7.20
C THR A 61 6.29 -9.46 -7.50
N PRO A 62 7.24 -8.84 -8.21
CA PRO A 62 7.09 -7.46 -8.64
C PRO A 62 5.86 -7.31 -9.53
N VAL A 63 4.95 -6.43 -9.12
CA VAL A 63 3.86 -5.99 -9.97
C VAL A 63 4.49 -5.10 -11.02
N LYS A 64 4.42 -5.51 -12.30
CA LYS A 64 4.75 -4.60 -13.40
C LYS A 64 3.64 -3.57 -13.47
N THR A 65 3.80 -2.48 -12.72
CA THR A 65 2.96 -1.31 -12.87
C THR A 65 3.25 -0.72 -14.23
N PHE A 66 2.51 -1.15 -15.26
CA PHE A 66 2.36 -0.37 -16.47
C PHE A 66 1.69 0.92 -16.01
N LEU A 67 2.44 2.01 -15.88
CA LEU A 67 1.86 3.33 -15.67
C LEU A 67 0.87 3.54 -16.82
N PRO A 68 -0.45 3.65 -16.57
CA PRO A 68 -1.36 4.13 -17.59
C PRO A 68 -0.84 5.52 -17.96
N ALA A 69 -0.62 5.76 -19.26
CA ALA A 69 -0.22 7.08 -19.73
C ALA A 69 -1.13 8.12 -19.08
N GLU A 70 -0.52 9.12 -18.43
CA GLU A 70 -1.20 10.24 -17.80
C GLU A 70 -2.23 10.78 -18.80
N SER A 71 -3.51 10.46 -18.59
CA SER A 71 -4.58 11.10 -19.32
C SER A 71 -4.57 12.54 -18.85
N THR A 72 -3.91 13.40 -19.64
CA THR A 72 -4.01 14.85 -19.54
C THR A 72 -5.48 15.18 -19.72
N ARG A 73 -6.21 15.28 -18.60
CA ARG A 73 -7.52 15.93 -18.57
C ARG A 73 -7.28 17.38 -18.94
N GLN A 74 -7.37 17.67 -20.23
CA GLN A 74 -7.49 19.04 -20.71
C GLN A 74 -8.71 19.63 -20.01
N LYS A 75 -8.44 20.60 -19.13
CA LYS A 75 -9.45 21.42 -18.49
C LYS A 75 -10.08 22.28 -19.58
N GLN A 76 -11.15 21.78 -20.20
CA GLN A 76 -12.01 22.62 -21.02
C GLN A 76 -12.85 23.48 -20.08
N SER A 77 -12.38 24.70 -19.85
CA SER A 77 -13.24 25.85 -19.57
C SER A 77 -13.30 26.64 -20.87
N PRO A 78 -14.50 26.86 -21.41
CA PRO A 78 -15.08 28.21 -21.42
C PRO A 78 -16.55 28.11 -20.92
N GLU A 79 -17.20 29.13 -20.38
CA GLU A 79 -17.42 30.44 -20.97
C GLU A 79 -17.66 31.50 -19.88
N ASN A 80 -17.15 32.71 -20.15
CA ASN A 80 -17.28 33.90 -19.32
C ASN A 80 -18.64 34.60 -19.57
N LEU A 81 -19.27 35.03 -18.47
CA LEU A 81 -19.96 36.31 -18.21
C LEU A 81 -20.84 36.94 -19.31
N VAL A 82 -22.15 37.08 -19.04
CA VAL A 82 -22.91 38.35 -19.27
C VAL A 82 -24.10 38.47 -18.28
N ASN A 83 -23.92 39.38 -17.30
CA ASN A 83 -24.81 40.42 -16.73
C ASN A 83 -26.22 40.15 -16.13
N LEU A 84 -26.32 40.47 -14.83
CA LEU A 84 -27.12 41.53 -14.17
C LEU A 84 -28.56 41.87 -14.63
N GLU A 85 -29.41 41.94 -13.59
CA GLU A 85 -30.73 42.63 -13.42
C GLU A 85 -31.95 42.04 -14.13
N PHE A 86 -32.93 41.55 -13.33
CA PHE A 86 -34.19 42.22 -13.00
C PHE A 86 -34.77 41.65 -11.70
#